data_AF-A0A0C2D491-F1
#
_entry.id   AF-A0A0C2D491-F1
#
_cell.length_a   1.000
_cell.length_b   1.000
_cell.length_c   1.000
_cell.angle_alpha   90.00
_cell.angle_beta   90.00
_cell.angle_gamma   90.00
#
_symmetry.space_group_name_H-M   'P 1'
#
loop_
_entity.id
_entity.type
_entity.pdbx_description
1 polymer ?
#
loop_
_entity_poly.entity_id
_entity_poly.type
_entity_poly.pdbx_seq_one_letter_code
_entity_poly.pdbx_strand_id
1 'polypeptide(L)'
;MPSFQPGGDHRLLWAKFHFDNTRALLDRMAHRRPSPTILDAEAAERLAEVHDFKELDAIDEDYDKLVAAMTTIRDSCRKRKSKHITSRITEEIRQLLEKRRNLKRTTHRHLEQVMPRKGCKRP
;
A
#
# COMPACT_ATOMS: atom_id res chain seq x y z
N MET A 1 52.47 -13.42 -11.22
CA MET A 1 51.00 -13.53 -11.03
C MET A 1 50.64 -15.00 -11.06
N PRO A 2 49.98 -15.57 -10.04
CA PRO A 2 49.57 -16.96 -10.13
C PRO A 2 48.31 -17.05 -11.01
N SER A 3 48.36 -17.94 -12.00
CA SER A 3 47.30 -18.18 -12.97
C SER A 3 46.12 -18.90 -12.34
N PHE A 4 44.93 -18.31 -12.50
CA PHE A 4 43.67 -18.93 -12.15
C PHE A 4 43.40 -20.09 -13.13
N GLN A 5 43.56 -21.35 -12.69
CA GLN A 5 43.14 -22.51 -13.46
C GLN A 5 41.64 -22.74 -13.22
N PRO A 6 40.76 -22.65 -14.23
CA PRO A 6 39.31 -22.81 -14.07
C PRO A 6 38.87 -24.29 -13.97
N GLY A 7 39.80 -25.21 -13.65
CA GLY A 7 39.63 -26.65 -13.91
C GLY A 7 39.76 -27.58 -12.71
N GLY A 8 39.99 -27.09 -11.48
CA GLY A 8 40.28 -28.00 -10.38
C GLY A 8 40.19 -27.37 -9.00
N ASP A 9 38.97 -27.09 -8.54
CA ASP A 9 38.59 -27.30 -7.14
C ASP A 9 37.08 -27.05 -6.97
N HIS A 10 36.29 -28.09 -7.25
CA HIS A 10 34.89 -28.18 -6.82
C HIS A 10 34.76 -28.31 -5.28
N ARG A 11 35.87 -28.20 -4.55
CA ARG A 11 35.98 -28.10 -3.09
C ARG A 11 35.85 -26.67 -2.57
N LEU A 12 35.49 -25.70 -3.41
CA LEU A 12 34.81 -24.52 -2.90
C LEU A 12 33.43 -24.96 -2.41
N LEU A 13 33.47 -25.50 -1.19
CA LEU A 13 32.40 -25.71 -0.26
C LEU A 13 31.27 -24.75 -0.59
N TRP A 14 30.08 -25.31 -0.75
CA TRP A 14 28.83 -24.60 -0.53
C TRP A 14 28.87 -24.04 0.90
N ALA A 15 29.66 -23.00 1.14
CA ALA A 15 29.53 -22.15 2.29
C ALA A 15 28.11 -21.60 2.16
N LYS A 16 27.20 -22.15 2.96
CA LYS A 16 25.86 -21.60 3.12
C LYS A 16 26.06 -20.24 3.77
N PHE A 17 26.22 -19.22 2.94
CA PHE A 17 26.21 -17.83 3.38
C PHE A 17 24.84 -17.57 3.96
N HIS A 18 24.75 -17.60 5.29
CA HIS A 18 23.58 -17.17 6.02
C HIS A 18 23.64 -15.66 6.06
N PHE A 19 22.95 -15.01 5.11
CA PHE A 19 22.71 -13.59 5.19
C PHE A 19 21.74 -13.33 6.34
N ASP A 20 22.12 -12.44 7.26
CA ASP A 20 21.23 -11.92 8.29
C ASP A 20 20.11 -11.10 7.65
N ASN A 21 19.05 -11.80 7.24
CA ASN A 21 17.85 -11.21 6.66
C ASN A 21 17.14 -10.24 7.62
N THR A 22 17.47 -10.31 8.92
CA THR A 22 17.01 -9.36 9.94
C THR A 22 17.49 -7.95 9.64
N ARG A 23 18.78 -7.77 9.31
CA ARG A 23 19.35 -6.46 8.97
C ARG A 23 18.77 -5.91 7.68
N ALA A 24 18.65 -6.75 6.66
CA ALA A 24 18.00 -6.37 5.40
C ALA A 24 16.51 -6.00 5.58
N LEU A 25 15.80 -6.69 6.48
CA LEU A 25 14.41 -6.35 6.82
C LEU A 25 14.31 -5.03 7.58
N LEU A 26 15.20 -4.79 8.55
CA LEU A 26 15.26 -3.55 9.32
C LEU A 26 15.58 -2.35 8.42
N ASP A 27 16.55 -2.48 7.52
CA ASP A 27 16.88 -1.45 6.54
C ASP A 27 15.68 -1.17 5.62
N ARG A 28 14.97 -2.22 5.18
CA ARG A 28 13.76 -2.07 4.38
C ARG A 28 12.61 -1.40 5.14
N MET A 29 12.50 -1.64 6.45
CA MET A 29 11.51 -0.96 7.30
C MET A 29 11.87 0.50 7.53
N ALA A 30 13.14 0.80 7.78
CA ALA A 30 13.64 2.16 7.98
C ALA A 30 13.46 3.04 6.74
N HIS A 31 13.65 2.47 5.54
CA HIS A 31 13.48 3.17 4.28
C HIS A 31 12.05 3.07 3.70
N ARG A 32 11.10 2.51 4.45
CA ARG A 32 9.72 2.36 3.98
C ARG A 32 9.04 3.72 3.97
N ARG A 33 8.60 4.16 2.79
CA ARG A 33 7.76 5.36 2.67
C ARG A 33 6.48 5.19 3.49
N PRO A 34 6.04 6.21 4.24
CA PRO A 34 4.77 6.17 4.94
C PRO A 34 3.63 5.90 3.95
N SER A 35 2.61 5.19 4.41
CA SER A 35 1.46 4.89 3.55
C SER A 35 0.74 6.20 3.18
N PRO A 36 0.27 6.34 1.93
CA PRO A 36 -0.48 7.53 1.54
C PRO A 36 -1.73 7.67 2.41
N THR A 37 -1.93 8.85 2.96
CA THR A 37 -3.09 9.23 3.78
C THR A 37 -3.97 10.20 3.02
N ILE A 38 -5.27 10.18 3.31
CA ILE A 38 -6.27 11.11 2.80
C ILE A 38 -6.82 11.87 4.01
N LEU A 39 -7.02 13.18 3.84
CA LEU A 39 -7.72 13.99 4.83
C LEU A 39 -9.22 13.88 4.60
N ASP A 40 -9.96 13.59 5.67
CA ASP A 40 -11.40 13.69 5.66
C ASP A 40 -11.82 15.15 5.82
N ALA A 41 -12.26 15.77 4.72
CA ALA A 41 -12.61 17.19 4.69
C ALA A 41 -13.80 17.51 5.60
N GLU A 42 -14.84 16.67 5.58
CA GLU A 42 -16.05 16.89 6.38
C GLU A 42 -15.76 16.77 7.88
N ALA A 43 -14.95 15.79 8.27
CA ALA A 43 -14.52 15.68 9.67
C ALA A 43 -13.63 16.86 10.10
N ALA A 44 -12.77 17.36 9.20
CA ALA A 44 -11.91 18.51 9.48
C ALA A 44 -12.70 19.81 9.66
N GLU A 45 -13.72 20.03 8.83
CA GLU A 45 -14.62 21.18 8.95
C GLU A 45 -15.36 21.17 10.28
N ARG A 46 -15.99 20.04 10.64
CA ARG A 46 -16.69 19.90 11.95
C ARG A 46 -15.76 20.12 13.14
N LEU A 47 -14.52 19.61 13.08
CA LEU A 47 -13.56 19.80 14.16
C LEU A 47 -13.03 21.22 14.23
N ALA A 48 -12.88 21.91 13.09
CA ALA A 48 -12.52 23.32 13.06
C ALA A 48 -13.64 24.20 13.62
N GLU A 49 -14.91 23.91 13.33
CA GLU A 49 -16.06 24.65 13.87
C GLU A 49 -16.18 24.53 15.40
N VAL A 50 -15.83 23.38 15.97
CA VAL A 50 -15.86 23.15 17.42
C VAL A 50 -14.63 23.74 18.11
N HIS A 51 -13.54 23.95 17.38
CA HIS A 51 -12.30 24.46 17.96
C HIS A 51 -12.41 25.96 18.21
N ASP A 52 -12.16 26.38 19.45
CA ASP A 52 -12.18 27.79 19.84
C ASP A 52 -10.86 28.47 19.44
N PHE A 53 -10.85 29.13 18.29
CA PHE A 53 -9.72 29.93 17.83
C PHE A 53 -9.78 31.31 18.49
N LYS A 54 -9.08 31.46 19.60
CA LYS A 54 -8.94 32.75 20.29
C LYS A 54 -7.79 33.52 19.69
N GLU A 55 -8.06 34.79 19.37
CA GLU A 55 -7.03 35.77 19.04
C GLU A 55 -6.31 36.20 20.32
N LEU A 56 -4.99 36.17 20.29
CA LEU A 56 -4.13 36.59 21.39
C LEU A 56 -3.41 37.90 21.05
N ASP A 57 -3.12 38.69 22.08
CA ASP A 57 -2.42 39.98 21.95
C ASP A 57 -0.97 39.81 21.44
N ALA A 58 -0.36 38.65 21.72
CA ALA A 58 0.99 38.30 21.25
C ALA A 58 0.90 37.49 19.96
N ILE A 59 1.22 38.12 18.83
CA ILE A 59 1.11 37.56 17.47
C ILE A 59 1.91 36.25 17.32
N ASP A 60 3.12 36.20 17.87
CA ASP A 60 3.97 35.00 17.76
C ASP A 60 3.32 33.80 18.50
N GLU A 61 2.79 34.04 19.69
CA GLU A 61 2.10 33.00 20.47
C GLU A 61 0.77 32.59 19.85
N ASP A 62 0.06 33.54 19.25
CA ASP A 62 -1.18 33.31 18.51
C ASP A 62 -0.93 32.37 17.32
N TYR A 63 0.11 32.68 16.54
CA TYR A 63 0.48 31.89 15.38
C TYR A 63 0.91 30.48 15.75
N ASP A 64 1.72 30.33 16.81
CA ASP A 64 2.15 29.01 17.29
C ASP A 64 0.94 28.16 17.73
N LYS A 65 -0.03 28.76 18.43
CA LYS A 65 -1.26 28.07 18.86
C LYS A 65 -2.16 27.73 17.68
N LEU A 66 -2.26 28.61 16.68
CA LEU A 66 -2.99 28.34 15.45
C LEU A 66 -2.38 27.14 14.70
N VAL A 67 -1.06 27.12 14.55
CA VAL A 67 -0.35 26.00 13.90
C VAL A 67 -0.53 24.70 14.69
N ALA A 68 -0.45 24.75 16.02
CA ALA A 68 -0.72 23.60 16.87
C ALA A 68 -2.16 23.09 16.70
N ALA A 69 -3.16 23.97 16.69
CA ALA A 69 -4.54 23.59 16.46
C ALA A 69 -4.74 22.95 15.07
N MET A 70 -4.21 23.57 14.00
CA MET A 70 -4.31 23.03 12.65
C MET A 70 -3.63 21.67 12.49
N THR A 71 -2.49 21.46 13.14
CA THR A 71 -1.78 20.17 13.10
C THR A 71 -2.54 19.09 13.86
N THR A 72 -3.13 19.40 15.01
CA THR A 72 -3.96 18.45 15.76
C THR A 72 -5.21 18.04 14.99
N ILE A 73 -5.93 18.99 14.39
CA ILE A 73 -7.09 18.73 13.53
C ILE A 73 -6.67 17.87 12.34
N ARG A 74 -5.59 18.24 11.64
CA ARG A 74 -5.07 17.45 10.51
C ARG A 74 -4.80 16.01 10.91
N ASP A 75 -4.13 15.79 12.04
CA ASP A 75 -3.75 14.44 12.49
C ASP A 75 -4.95 13.61 12.93
N SER A 76 -5.95 14.22 13.57
CA SER A 76 -7.21 13.56 13.91
C SER A 76 -8.04 13.16 12.67
N CYS A 77 -8.01 13.97 11.62
CA CYS A 77 -8.75 13.72 10.37
C CYS A 77 -7.99 12.86 9.36
N ARG A 78 -6.74 12.48 9.67
CA ARG A 78 -5.88 11.74 8.76
C ARG A 78 -6.32 10.28 8.68
N LYS A 79 -6.97 9.91 7.59
CA LYS A 79 -7.40 8.53 7.32
C LYS A 79 -6.42 7.84 6.38
N ARG A 80 -6.25 6.53 6.56
CA ARG A 80 -5.47 5.71 5.62
C ARG A 80 -6.20 5.69 4.28
N LYS A 81 -5.49 5.92 3.18
CA LYS A 81 -6.05 5.72 1.85
C LYS A 81 -6.54 4.28 1.73
N SER A 82 -7.78 4.09 1.26
CA SER A 82 -8.30 2.75 1.04
C SER A 82 -7.40 2.02 0.05
N LYS A 83 -6.97 0.80 0.40
CA LYS A 83 -6.19 -0.04 -0.51
C LYS A 83 -7.04 -0.54 -1.69
N HIS A 84 -8.36 -0.54 -1.52
CA HIS A 84 -9.31 -0.99 -2.51
C HIS A 84 -9.75 0.17 -3.39
N ILE A 85 -9.21 0.21 -4.61
CA ILE A 85 -9.77 1.01 -5.70
C ILE A 85 -11.04 0.28 -6.15
N THR A 86 -12.17 0.58 -5.51
CA THR A 86 -13.48 0.00 -5.85
C THR A 86 -13.96 0.44 -7.22
N SER A 87 -13.46 1.57 -7.74
CA SER A 87 -13.81 2.11 -9.07
C SER A 87 -13.15 1.37 -10.24
N ARG A 88 -12.08 0.60 -10.01
CA ARG A 88 -11.37 -0.11 -11.09
C ARG A 88 -12.17 -1.29 -11.63
N ILE A 89 -13.02 -1.89 -10.79
CA ILE A 89 -13.79 -3.08 -11.14
C ILE A 89 -15.26 -2.68 -11.17
N THR A 90 -15.84 -2.65 -12.37
CA THR A 90 -17.28 -2.45 -12.55
C THR A 90 -18.04 -3.61 -11.92
N GLU A 91 -19.30 -3.36 -11.55
CA GLU A 91 -20.13 -4.38 -10.89
C GLU A 91 -20.32 -5.62 -11.77
N GLU A 92 -20.40 -5.44 -13.09
CA GLU A 92 -20.42 -6.52 -14.08
C GLU A 92 -19.18 -7.42 -13.99
N ILE A 93 -17.99 -6.84 -13.85
CA ILE A 93 -16.74 -7.61 -13.73
C ILE A 93 -16.70 -8.33 -12.37
N ARG A 94 -17.22 -7.73 -11.29
CA ARG A 94 -17.33 -8.41 -9.99
C ARG A 94 -18.19 -9.65 -10.09
N GLN A 95 -19.37 -9.55 -10.71
CA GLN A 95 -20.27 -10.67 -10.91
C GLN A 95 -19.62 -11.78 -11.76
N LEU A 96 -18.85 -11.42 -12.78
CA LEU A 96 -18.12 -12.39 -13.60
C LEU A 96 -17.03 -13.12 -12.80
N LEU A 97 -16.27 -12.40 -11.98
CA LEU A 97 -15.24 -12.98 -11.12
C LEU A 97 -15.83 -13.90 -10.06
N GLU A 98 -16.97 -13.54 -9.47
CA GLU A 98 -17.69 -14.36 -8.50
C GLU A 98 -18.22 -15.64 -9.15
N LYS A 99 -18.82 -15.56 -10.35
CA LYS A 99 -19.21 -16.73 -11.16
C LYS A 99 -18.02 -17.63 -11.45
N ARG A 100 -16.86 -17.07 -11.80
CA ARG A 100 -15.63 -17.83 -12.06
C ARG A 100 -15.09 -18.52 -10.81
N ARG A 101 -15.18 -17.87 -9.64
CA ARG A 101 -14.74 -18.44 -8.35
C ARG A 101 -15.56 -19.66 -7.96
N ASN A 102 -16.86 -19.63 -8.24
CA ASN A 102 -17.82 -20.69 -7.89
C ASN A 102 -17.93 -21.79 -8.97
N LEU A 103 -17.28 -21.62 -10.13
CA LEU A 103 -17.24 -22.63 -11.18
C LEU A 103 -16.30 -23.79 -10.77
N LYS A 104 -16.89 -24.95 -10.43
CA LYS A 104 -16.11 -26.17 -10.14
C LYS A 104 -15.29 -26.58 -11.37
N ARG A 105 -14.00 -26.86 -11.18
CA ARG A 105 -13.11 -27.37 -12.23
C ARG A 105 -13.44 -28.83 -12.53
N THR A 106 -14.37 -29.06 -13.44
CA THR A 106 -14.68 -30.40 -13.96
C THR A 106 -14.15 -30.53 -15.39
N THR A 107 -13.73 -31.74 -15.77
CA THR A 107 -13.17 -32.07 -17.09
C THR A 107 -14.16 -31.84 -18.25
N HIS A 108 -15.47 -31.93 -17.97
CA HIS A 108 -16.55 -31.77 -18.96
C HIS A 108 -16.99 -30.30 -19.21
N ARG A 109 -16.54 -29.33 -18.40
CA ARG A 109 -16.94 -27.90 -18.52
C ARG A 109 -15.85 -27.01 -19.10
N HIS A 110 -15.03 -27.54 -20.01
CA HIS A 110 -13.90 -26.78 -20.57
C HIS A 110 -14.35 -25.51 -21.32
N LEU A 111 -15.44 -25.57 -22.09
CA LEU A 111 -15.94 -24.43 -22.85
C LEU A 111 -16.43 -23.28 -21.94
N GLU A 112 -17.17 -23.58 -20.87
CA GLU A 112 -17.60 -22.59 -19.86
C GLU A 112 -16.42 -21.94 -19.13
N GLN A 113 -15.26 -22.60 -19.05
CA GLN A 113 -14.03 -22.05 -18.48
C GLN A 113 -13.27 -21.12 -19.45
N VAL A 114 -13.43 -21.32 -20.76
CA VAL A 114 -12.71 -20.55 -21.80
C VAL A 114 -13.47 -19.29 -22.21
N MET A 115 -14.80 -19.34 -22.25
CA MET A 115 -15.65 -18.22 -22.68
C MET A 115 -15.43 -16.91 -21.88
N PRO A 116 -15.26 -16.93 -20.55
CA PRO A 116 -14.98 -15.72 -19.77
C PRO A 116 -13.64 -15.06 -20.11
N ARG A 117 -12.66 -15.82 -20.65
CA ARG A 117 -11.34 -15.28 -21.02
C ARG A 117 -11.39 -14.42 -22.28
N LYS A 118 -12.37 -14.66 -23.17
CA LYS A 118 -12.50 -13.93 -24.44
C LYS A 118 -13.03 -12.51 -24.24
N GLY A 119 -13.81 -12.25 -23.18
CA GLY A 119 -14.28 -10.90 -22.83
C GLY A 119 -13.24 -10.02 -22.11
N CYS A 120 -12.11 -10.58 -21.68
CA CYS A 120 -11.03 -9.84 -21.01
C CYS A 120 -9.96 -9.30 -21.98
N LYS A 121 -10.12 -9.52 -23.29
CA LYS A 121 -9.33 -8.82 -24.30
C LYS A 121 -10.17 -7.65 -24.83
N ARG A 122 -9.98 -6.46 -24.25
CA ARG A 122 -10.30 -5.22 -24.99
C ARG A 122 -9.11 -4.90 -25.92
N PRO A 123 -9.35 -4.21 -27.05
CA PRO A 123 -8.28 -3.67 -27.90
C PRO A 123 -7.33 -2.78 -27.11
#